data_AF-I5AQ88-F1
#
_entry.id   AF-I5AQ88-F1
#
_cell.length_a   1.000
_cell.length_b   1.000
_cell.length_c   1.000
_cell.angle_alpha   90.00
_cell.angle_beta   90.00
_cell.angle_gamma   90.00
#
_symmetry.space_group_name_H-M   'P 1'
#
loop_
_entity.id
_entity.type
_entity.pdbx_description
1 polymer ?
#
loop_
_entity_poly.entity_id
_entity_poly.type
_entity_poly.pdbx_seq_one_letter_code
_entity_poly.pdbx_strand_id
1 'polypeptide(L)' 'MSEKRVVAIIVEGPTDEFADQYEGNLEGFLKFISDKSVAVPGTYKATWRFIEKNHHSLQRHTNMHLIFQDHKELS' A
#
# COMPACT_ATOMS: atom_id res chain seq x y z
N MET A 1 6.80 -6.97 -22.17
CA MET A 1 6.65 -5.56 -21.74
C MET A 1 6.40 -5.59 -20.24
N SER A 2 7.27 -5.02 -19.39
CA SER A 2 6.96 -4.93 -17.95
C SER A 2 6.03 -3.74 -17.73
N GLU A 3 4.81 -4.00 -17.30
CA GLU A 3 3.86 -2.97 -16.90
C GLU A 3 4.43 -2.20 -15.70
N LYS A 4 4.62 -0.87 -15.85
CA LYS A 4 5.06 -0.02 -14.72
C LYS A 4 3.90 0.05 -13.72
N ARG A 5 4.05 -0.62 -12.58
CA ARG A 5 3.12 -0.53 -11.45
C ARG A 5 3.34 0.81 -10.74
N VAL A 6 2.51 1.82 -11.03
CA VAL A 6 2.47 3.06 -10.23
C VAL A 6 1.83 2.70 -8.89
N VAL A 7 2.30 3.29 -7.80
CA VAL A 7 1.76 3.14 -6.45
C VAL A 7 1.43 4.56 -5.97
N ALA A 8 0.17 4.81 -5.62
CA ALA A 8 -0.23 6.09 -5.04
C ALA A 8 -0.36 5.95 -3.53
N ILE A 9 0.44 6.72 -2.78
CA ILE A 9 0.26 6.93 -1.35
C ILE A 9 -0.03 8.41 -1.18
N ILE A 10 -1.25 8.75 -0.75
CA ILE A 10 -1.58 10.10 -0.30
C ILE A 10 -1.44 10.09 1.21
N VAL A 11 -0.25 10.47 1.71
CA VAL A 11 -0.05 10.75 3.14
C VAL A 11 -0.29 12.25 3.33
N GLU A 12 -1.38 12.62 4.00
CA GLU A 12 -1.52 13.97 4.57
C GLU A 12 -1.19 13.89 6.07
N GLY A 13 -0.04 14.47 6.47
CA GLY A 13 0.49 14.45 7.84
C GLY A 13 2.02 14.64 7.89
N PRO A 14 2.64 14.80 9.07
CA PRO A 14 4.09 14.98 9.21
C PRO A 14 4.78 13.69 8.75
N THR A 15 5.32 13.74 7.53
CA THR A 15 6.01 12.65 6.87
C THR A 15 7.22 12.15 7.66
N ASP A 16 7.78 13.02 8.49
CA ASP A 16 9.04 12.79 9.19
C ASP A 16 8.86 11.81 10.35
N GLU A 17 7.81 11.95 11.17
CA GLU A 17 7.52 11.00 12.26
C GLU A 17 7.20 9.60 11.75
N PHE A 18 6.48 9.51 10.61
CA PHE A 18 6.20 8.22 9.97
C PHE A 18 7.46 7.61 9.38
N ALA A 19 8.31 8.40 8.74
CA ALA A 19 9.59 7.94 8.21
C ALA A 19 10.50 7.43 9.35
N ASP A 20 10.64 8.20 10.42
CA ASP A 20 11.44 7.85 11.61
C ASP A 20 10.91 6.57 12.28
N GLN A 21 9.59 6.41 12.39
CA GLN A 21 8.98 5.23 13.02
C GLN A 21 9.33 3.92 12.31
N TYR A 22 9.47 3.96 10.98
CA TYR A 22 9.72 2.77 10.17
C TYR A 22 11.14 2.68 9.62
N GLU A 23 12.01 3.65 9.94
CA GLU A 23 13.43 3.57 9.63
C GLU A 23 14.04 2.31 10.27
N GLY A 24 14.68 1.48 9.45
CA GLY A 24 15.23 0.19 9.90
C GLY A 24 14.21 -0.86 10.32
N ASN A 25 12.90 -0.58 10.27
CA ASN A 25 11.83 -1.48 10.69
C ASN A 25 10.92 -1.87 9.52
N LEU A 26 11.49 -2.62 8.56
CA LEU A 26 10.77 -3.12 7.39
C LEU A 26 9.57 -3.99 7.78
N GLU A 27 9.70 -4.84 8.81
CA GLU A 27 8.61 -5.73 9.24
C GLU A 27 7.41 -4.94 9.79
N GLY A 28 7.67 -3.92 10.61
CA GLY A 28 6.64 -3.00 11.10
C GLY A 28 5.93 -2.28 9.96
N PHE A 29 6.69 -1.82 8.97
CA PHE A 29 6.14 -1.18 7.78
C PHE A 29 5.25 -2.15 6.99
N LEU A 30 5.73 -3.36 6.70
CA LEU A 30 4.98 -4.40 5.99
C LEU A 30 3.69 -4.78 6.73
N LYS A 31 3.73 -4.87 8.06
CA LYS A 31 2.55 -5.12 8.89
C LYS A 31 1.54 -3.98 8.76
N PHE A 32 1.99 -2.73 8.81
CA PHE A 32 1.13 -1.56 8.65
C PHE A 32 0.46 -1.52 7.27
N ILE A 33 1.22 -1.63 6.18
CA ILE A 33 0.65 -1.55 4.82
C ILE A 33 -0.24 -2.74 4.45
N SER A 34 -0.15 -3.83 5.20
CA SER A 34 -0.97 -5.03 5.05
C SER A 34 -2.16 -5.08 6.02
N ASP A 35 -2.29 -4.09 6.91
CA ASP A 35 -3.40 -4.02 7.86
C ASP A 35 -4.72 -3.77 7.14
N LYS A 36 -5.79 -4.47 7.54
CA LYS A 36 -7.10 -4.38 6.89
C LYS A 36 -7.75 -3.00 6.96
N SER A 37 -7.28 -2.13 7.84
CA SER A 37 -7.75 -0.73 7.93
C SER A 37 -7.26 0.14 6.77
N VAL A 38 -6.17 -0.24 6.11
CA VAL A 38 -5.57 0.51 4.98
C VAL A 38 -5.45 -0.34 3.70
N ALA A 39 -5.34 -1.66 3.82
CA ALA A 39 -5.16 -2.58 2.71
C ALA A 39 -6.48 -2.87 1.99
N VAL A 40 -6.53 -2.59 0.68
CA VAL A 40 -7.67 -2.96 -0.17
C VAL A 40 -7.45 -4.35 -0.77
N PRO A 41 -8.19 -5.39 -0.35
CA PRO A 41 -7.99 -6.73 -0.89
C PRO A 41 -8.45 -6.81 -2.35
N GLY A 42 -7.77 -7.65 -3.15
CA GLY A 42 -8.15 -7.95 -4.53
C GLY A 42 -6.98 -7.88 -5.48
N THR A 43 -7.26 -7.85 -6.79
CA THR A 43 -6.21 -7.68 -7.81
C THR A 43 -5.81 -6.21 -7.93
N TYR A 44 -4.62 -5.93 -8.46
CA TYR A 44 -4.20 -4.55 -8.76
C TYR A 44 -5.25 -3.76 -9.53
N LYS A 45 -5.82 -4.35 -10.59
CA LYS A 45 -6.83 -3.68 -11.41
C LYS A 45 -8.13 -3.40 -10.64
N ALA A 46 -8.54 -4.31 -9.76
CA ALA A 46 -9.74 -4.14 -8.95
C ALA A 46 -9.55 -3.08 -7.86
N THR A 47 -8.41 -3.11 -7.18
CA THR A 47 -8.07 -2.14 -6.14
C THR A 47 -7.87 -0.74 -6.70
N TRP A 48 -7.24 -0.61 -7.87
CA TRP A 48 -7.13 0.67 -8.59
C TRP A 48 -8.49 1.28 -8.91
N ARG A 49 -9.43 0.48 -9.45
CA ARG A 49 -10.81 0.93 -9.71
C ARG A 49 -11.57 1.36 -8.46
N PHE A 50 -11.21 0.80 -7.31
CA PHE A 50 -11.83 1.15 -6.04
C PHE A 50 -11.27 2.47 -5.49
N ILE A 51 -9.95 2.64 -5.53
CA ILE A 51 -9.23 3.81 -5.02
C ILE A 51 -9.47 5.05 -5.89
N GLU A 52 -9.49 4.88 -7.22
CA GLU A 52 -9.68 5.97 -8.19
C GLU A 52 -11.10 6.56 -8.19
N LYS A 53 -12.06 5.83 -7.59
CA LYS A 53 -13.47 6.21 -7.59
C LYS A 53 -13.81 7.03 -6.34
N ASN A 54 -14.49 8.15 -6.54
CA ASN A 54 -14.99 9.04 -5.48
C ASN A 54 -13.86 9.57 -4.57
N HIS A 55 -14.12 9.64 -3.26
CA HIS A 55 -13.19 10.11 -2.23
C HIS A 55 -12.44 8.97 -1.52
N HIS A 56 -12.37 7.76 -2.10
CA HIS A 56 -11.69 6.64 -1.45
C HIS A 56 -10.16 6.84 -1.38
N SER A 57 -9.58 7.67 -2.23
CA SER A 57 -8.19 8.12 -2.13
C SER A 57 -7.90 8.90 -0.83
N LEU A 58 -8.90 9.62 -0.29
CA LEU A 58 -8.79 10.36 0.98
C LEU A 58 -8.89 9.44 2.21
N GLN A 59 -9.34 8.20 2.03
CA GLN A 59 -9.53 7.23 3.11
C GLN A 59 -8.27 6.40 3.39
N ARG A 60 -7.10 6.81 2.84
CA ARG A 60 -5.79 6.16 3.05
C ARG A 60 -5.76 4.68 2.61
N HIS A 61 -6.64 4.32 1.69
CA HIS A 61 -6.68 2.99 1.07
C HIS A 61 -5.46 2.78 0.17
N THR A 62 -4.80 1.64 0.30
CA THR A 62 -3.61 1.26 -0.46
C THR A 62 -3.66 -0.17 -0.98
N ASN A 63 -3.08 -0.39 -2.16
CA ASN A 63 -2.87 -1.71 -2.75
C ASN A 63 -1.40 -2.18 -2.68
N MET A 64 -0.57 -1.51 -1.88
CA MET A 64 0.87 -1.77 -1.80
C MET A 64 1.20 -3.18 -1.28
N HIS A 65 0.36 -3.73 -0.40
CA HIS A 65 0.53 -5.10 0.11
C HIS A 65 0.56 -6.15 -1.01
N LEU A 66 -0.09 -5.89 -2.17
CA LEU A 66 -0.08 -6.80 -3.31
C LEU A 66 1.33 -6.95 -3.93
N ILE A 67 2.21 -5.95 -3.79
CA ILE A 67 3.60 -6.03 -4.25
C ILE A 67 4.34 -7.14 -3.51
N PHE A 68 4.07 -7.26 -2.21
CA PHE A 68 4.79 -8.15 -1.30
C PHE A 68 4.13 -9.52 -1.16
N GLN A 69 2.90 -9.69 -1.67
CA GLN A 69 2.21 -10.98 -1.72
C GLN A 69 2.71 -11.86 -2.87
N ASP A 70 3.09 -11.27 -4.01
CA ASP A 70 3.63 -11.97 -5.17
C ASP A 70 4.98 -12.69 -4.88
N HIS A 71 5.63 -12.41 -3.73
CA HIS A 71 6.91 -13.00 -3.34
C HIS A 71 6.82 -14.18 -2.36
N LYS A 72 5.62 -14.65 -2.01
CA LYS A 72 5.46 -15.85 -1.16
C LYS A 72 5.66 -17.19 -1.88
N GLU A 73 5.96 -17.21 -3.19
CA GLU A 73 6.19 -18.44 -3.96
C GLU A 73 7.67 -18.86 -4.11
N LEU A 74 8.59 -18.34 -3.30
CA LEU A 74 10.02 -18.69 -3.38
C LEU A 74 10.64 -19.22 -2.06
N SER A 75 9.83 -19.83 -1.18
CA SER A 75 10.33 -20.62 -0.04
C SER A 75 9.90 -22.08 -0.12
#